data_AF-A0A2E6Q5C1-F1
#
_entry.id   AF-A0A2E6Q5C1-F1
#
_cell.length_a   1.000
_cell.length_b   1.000
_cell.length_c   1.000
_cell.angle_alpha   90.00
_cell.angle_beta   90.00
_cell.angle_gamma   90.00
#
_symmetry.space_group_name_H-M   'P 1'
#
loop_
_entity.id
_entity.type
_entity.pdbx_description
1 polymer ?
#
loop_
_entity_poly.entity_id
_entity_poly.type
_entity_poly.pdbx_seq_one_letter_code
_entity_poly.pdbx_strand_id
1 'polypeptide(L)'
;MPMRATAFKLIAVPVSIICALIAIIIALRSMGPTNETNTFDMTVSSTGAISLPEIDFRKNWTVLGTWSVNDEEKQGAKGFHTVYAESSSVDYFRKHKKFPDRAVIIKELRNAKTTPLSTGTVSWPTDLSGWFVLVKDTKKRFPQNRLWGNGWGWAFFTADNTNTTITKDYKAECIGCHIPAKKDDWLYLRAYPVLKSK
;
A
#
# COMPACT_ATOMS: atom_id res chain seq x y z
N MET A 1 -8.06 77.80 18.60
CA MET A 1 -7.76 76.40 19.01
C MET A 1 -6.82 75.81 17.94
N PRO A 2 -5.50 75.66 18.16
CA PRO A 2 -4.63 75.12 17.14
C PRO A 2 -4.57 73.58 17.23
N MET A 3 -4.74 72.92 16.08
CA MET A 3 -4.72 71.48 15.90
C MET A 3 -3.26 70.99 15.94
N ARG A 4 -2.90 70.12 16.89
CA ARG A 4 -1.58 69.46 16.95
C ARG A 4 -1.54 68.32 15.93
N ALA A 5 -0.69 68.44 14.92
CA ALA A 5 -0.33 67.33 14.05
C ALA A 5 0.68 66.40 14.76
N THR A 6 0.30 65.15 14.99
CA THR A 6 1.20 64.10 15.46
C THR A 6 2.04 63.57 14.30
N ALA A 7 3.36 63.76 14.37
CA ALA A 7 4.30 63.21 13.41
C ALA A 7 4.47 61.69 13.63
N PHE A 8 4.08 60.89 12.63
CA PHE A 8 4.40 59.47 12.58
C PHE A 8 5.88 59.30 12.23
N LYS A 9 6.66 58.70 13.14
CA LYS A 9 8.03 58.24 12.83
C LYS A 9 7.95 56.93 12.07
N LEU A 10 8.35 56.92 10.81
CA LEU A 10 8.59 55.68 10.06
C LEU A 10 9.81 54.98 10.66
N ILE A 11 9.61 53.77 11.18
CA ILE A 11 10.71 52.87 11.57
C ILE A 11 11.16 52.16 10.30
N ALA A 12 12.38 52.45 9.85
CA ALA A 12 12.98 51.78 8.71
C ALA A 12 13.27 50.31 9.09
N VAL A 13 12.53 49.38 8.49
CA VAL A 13 12.80 47.95 8.66
C VAL A 13 13.93 47.57 7.71
N PRO A 14 15.05 47.00 8.21
CA PRO A 14 16.17 46.63 7.36
C PRO A 14 15.78 45.51 6.39
N VAL A 15 16.22 45.64 5.14
CA VAL A 15 15.89 44.73 4.02
C VAL A 15 16.16 43.26 4.34
N SER A 16 17.18 42.97 5.16
CA SER A 16 17.51 41.61 5.60
C SER A 16 16.41 40.95 6.44
N ILE A 17 15.65 41.71 7.23
CA ILE A 17 14.51 41.18 8.01
C ILE A 17 13.33 40.87 7.08
N ILE A 18 13.12 41.70 6.05
CA ILE A 18 12.10 41.48 5.03
C ILE A 18 12.42 40.21 4.23
N CYS A 19 13.68 40.01 3.81
CA CYS A 19 14.10 38.80 3.11
C CYS A 19 13.98 37.53 3.97
N ALA A 20 14.31 37.58 5.27
CA ALA A 20 14.17 36.44 6.17
C ALA A 20 12.70 36.04 6.38
N LEU A 21 11.79 37.02 6.52
CA LEU A 21 10.35 36.78 6.62
C LEU A 21 9.79 36.19 5.32
N ILE A 22 10.23 36.67 4.16
CA ILE A 22 9.83 36.11 2.86
C ILE A 22 10.32 34.66 2.71
N ALA A 23 11.56 34.35 3.10
CA ALA A 23 12.09 32.99 3.06
C ALA A 23 11.32 32.02 3.97
N ILE A 24 10.93 32.46 5.17
CA ILE A 24 10.08 31.69 6.10
C ILE A 24 8.69 31.47 5.48
N ILE A 25 8.07 32.50 4.89
CA ILE A 25 6.75 32.38 4.24
C ILE A 25 6.81 31.41 3.04
N ILE A 26 7.90 31.40 2.27
CA ILE A 26 8.09 30.46 1.16
C ILE A 26 8.28 29.02 1.68
N ALA A 27 9.04 28.83 2.77
CA ALA A 27 9.22 27.52 3.40
C ALA A 27 7.93 26.97 4.04
N LEU A 28 7.06 27.85 4.55
CA LEU A 28 5.73 27.45 5.05
C LEU A 28 4.73 27.13 3.93
N ARG A 29 4.96 27.60 2.69
CA ARG A 29 4.10 27.29 1.52
C ARG A 29 4.49 26.01 0.79
N SER A 30 5.68 25.44 1.03
CA SER A 30 6.05 24.12 0.48
C SER A 30 5.42 22.93 1.21
N MET A 31 4.64 23.17 2.27
CA MET A 31 3.79 22.19 2.93
C MET A 31 2.32 22.47 2.59
N GLY A 32 1.98 22.38 1.30
CA GLY A 32 0.58 22.21 0.93
C GLY A 32 0.07 20.88 1.50
N PRO A 33 -1.23 20.74 1.81
CA PRO A 33 -1.78 19.43 2.11
C PRO A 33 -1.54 18.56 0.88
N THR A 34 -0.72 17.52 1.04
CA THR A 34 -0.74 16.42 0.09
C THR A 34 -2.16 15.89 0.15
N ASN A 35 -2.97 16.17 -0.88
CA ASN A 35 -4.17 15.40 -1.16
C ASN A 35 -3.74 13.98 -1.58
N GLU A 36 -3.02 13.28 -0.71
CA GLU A 36 -2.96 11.83 -0.70
C GLU A 36 -4.33 11.41 -0.21
N THR A 37 -5.22 11.23 -1.17
CA THR A 37 -6.46 10.50 -0.95
C THR A 37 -6.06 9.18 -0.28
N ASN A 38 -6.48 8.99 0.97
CA ASN A 38 -5.98 7.92 1.82
C ASN A 38 -6.36 6.57 1.22
N THR A 39 -5.39 5.78 0.74
CA THR A 39 -5.59 4.45 0.13
C THR A 39 -6.52 3.59 0.97
N PHE A 40 -6.40 3.63 2.30
CA PHE A 40 -7.29 2.87 3.18
C PHE A 40 -8.75 3.29 3.01
N ASP A 41 -9.05 4.58 2.93
CA ASP A 41 -10.43 5.08 2.82
C ASP A 41 -11.05 4.77 1.44
N MET A 42 -10.23 4.53 0.41
CA MET A 42 -10.69 3.96 -0.87
C MET A 42 -10.92 2.44 -0.80
N THR A 43 -10.11 1.76 0.02
CA THR A 43 -10.08 0.30 0.10
C THR A 43 -11.14 -0.22 1.06
N VAL A 44 -11.50 0.54 2.09
CA VAL A 44 -12.32 0.07 3.20
C VAL A 44 -13.46 1.05 3.49
N SER A 45 -14.69 0.57 3.35
CA SER A 45 -15.87 1.34 3.73
C SER A 45 -16.01 1.50 5.25
N SER A 46 -16.91 2.37 5.70
CA SER A 46 -17.28 2.52 7.11
C SER A 46 -17.84 1.24 7.76
N THR A 47 -18.39 0.32 6.96
CA THR A 47 -18.89 -0.99 7.42
C THR A 47 -17.83 -2.10 7.36
N GLY A 48 -16.62 -1.79 6.87
CA GLY A 48 -15.55 -2.76 6.67
C GLY A 48 -15.71 -3.59 5.41
N ALA A 49 -16.53 -3.15 4.45
CA ALA A 49 -16.46 -3.74 3.11
C ALA A 49 -15.09 -3.41 2.51
N ILE A 50 -14.41 -4.41 1.96
CA ILE A 50 -13.11 -4.25 1.32
C ILE A 50 -13.34 -4.19 -0.19
N SER A 51 -12.67 -3.26 -0.85
CA SER A 51 -12.64 -3.03 -2.30
C SER A 51 -11.19 -3.12 -2.81
N LEU A 52 -11.00 -3.43 -4.09
CA LEU A 52 -9.72 -3.15 -4.75
C LEU A 52 -9.61 -1.62 -4.91
N PRO A 53 -8.55 -0.96 -4.41
CA PRO A 53 -8.46 0.49 -4.52
C PRO A 53 -8.33 0.94 -5.98
N GLU A 54 -9.03 2.02 -6.33
CA GLU A 54 -9.02 2.64 -7.67
C GLU A 54 -7.73 3.45 -7.91
N ILE A 55 -6.59 2.77 -7.84
CA ILE A 55 -5.25 3.34 -8.00
C ILE A 55 -4.39 2.44 -8.88
N ASP A 56 -3.51 3.05 -9.66
CA ASP A 56 -2.50 2.31 -10.43
C ASP A 56 -1.33 1.90 -9.52
N PHE A 57 -1.57 0.93 -8.63
CA PHE A 57 -0.54 0.41 -7.72
C PHE A 57 0.63 -0.22 -8.47
N ARG A 58 0.43 -0.74 -9.69
CA ARG A 58 1.54 -1.32 -10.47
C ARG A 58 2.57 -0.27 -10.86
N LYS A 59 2.13 0.96 -11.12
CA LYS A 59 2.98 2.09 -11.43
C LYS A 59 3.55 2.76 -10.19
N ASN A 60 2.75 2.90 -9.14
CA ASN A 60 3.05 3.83 -8.04
C ASN A 60 3.52 3.16 -6.75
N TRP A 61 3.38 1.84 -6.61
CA TRP A 61 3.70 1.13 -5.36
C TRP A 61 5.01 0.35 -5.46
N THR A 62 5.57 0.07 -4.29
CA THR A 62 6.75 -0.76 -4.18
C THR A 62 6.36 -2.23 -4.34
N VAL A 63 7.02 -2.93 -5.27
CA VAL A 63 6.98 -4.40 -5.32
C VAL A 63 7.69 -4.94 -4.09
N LEU A 64 6.94 -5.61 -3.21
CA LEU A 64 7.50 -6.31 -2.06
C LEU A 64 8.32 -7.52 -2.49
N GLY A 65 7.77 -8.29 -3.43
CA GLY A 65 8.42 -9.44 -4.04
C GLY A 65 7.52 -10.15 -5.06
N THR A 66 8.14 -11.00 -5.85
CA THR A 66 7.50 -11.81 -6.90
C THR A 66 7.95 -13.26 -6.76
N TRP A 67 7.03 -14.21 -6.92
CA TRP A 67 7.36 -15.63 -7.00
C TRP A 67 6.46 -16.36 -7.98
N SER A 68 6.97 -17.47 -8.53
CA SER A 68 6.19 -18.40 -9.33
C SER A 68 5.59 -19.51 -8.47
N VAL A 69 4.46 -20.04 -8.92
CA VAL A 69 3.94 -21.34 -8.51
C VAL A 69 4.38 -22.34 -9.56
N ASN A 70 5.00 -23.44 -9.16
CA ASN A 70 5.43 -24.48 -10.09
C ASN A 70 4.23 -25.18 -10.73
N ASP A 71 4.35 -25.57 -12.00
CA ASP A 71 3.41 -26.50 -12.61
C ASP A 71 3.85 -27.93 -12.27
N GLU A 72 2.93 -28.74 -11.73
CA GLU A 72 3.23 -30.12 -11.29
C GLU A 72 3.24 -31.10 -12.46
N GLU A 73 2.61 -30.75 -13.58
CA GLU A 73 2.46 -31.61 -14.75
C GLU A 73 3.33 -31.16 -15.93
N LYS A 74 3.68 -29.88 -15.99
CA LYS A 74 4.45 -29.27 -17.07
C LYS A 74 5.76 -28.66 -16.57
N GLN A 75 6.73 -28.53 -17.46
CA GLN A 75 7.94 -27.78 -17.15
C GLN A 75 7.63 -26.29 -17.01
N GLY A 76 8.05 -25.68 -15.90
CA GLY A 76 7.98 -24.23 -15.67
C GLY A 76 6.91 -23.79 -14.67
N ALA A 77 6.57 -22.50 -14.70
CA ALA A 77 5.59 -21.92 -13.80
C ALA A 77 4.14 -22.17 -14.26
N LYS A 78 3.25 -22.47 -13.32
CA LYS A 78 1.79 -22.44 -13.47
C LYS A 78 1.25 -21.00 -13.42
N GLY A 79 1.89 -20.15 -12.64
CA GLY A 79 1.50 -18.75 -12.46
C GLY A 79 2.51 -17.95 -11.66
N PHE A 80 2.28 -16.65 -11.56
CA PHE A 80 3.11 -15.70 -10.83
C PHE A 80 2.26 -14.92 -9.83
N HIS A 81 2.84 -14.68 -8.66
CA HIS A 81 2.31 -13.80 -7.64
C HIS A 81 3.26 -12.62 -7.46
N THR A 82 2.75 -11.40 -7.60
CA THR A 82 3.51 -10.18 -7.29
C THR A 82 2.79 -9.42 -6.20
N VAL A 83 3.52 -9.02 -5.16
CA VAL A 83 2.97 -8.32 -4.00
C VAL A 83 3.44 -6.87 -4.00
N TYR A 84 2.51 -5.96 -3.71
CA TYR A 84 2.71 -4.52 -3.70
C TYR A 84 2.28 -3.93 -2.36
N ALA A 85 2.96 -2.88 -1.94
CA ALA A 85 2.50 -2.00 -0.85
C ALA A 85 2.96 -0.56 -1.11
N GLU A 86 2.27 0.40 -0.51
CA GLU A 86 2.68 1.81 -0.51
C GLU A 86 4.11 1.96 0.02
N SER A 87 4.91 2.82 -0.60
CA SER A 87 6.30 3.04 -0.20
C SER A 87 6.42 3.51 1.26
N SER A 88 5.46 4.32 1.73
CA SER A 88 5.37 4.74 3.14
C SER A 88 5.18 3.56 4.10
N SER A 89 4.39 2.55 3.72
CA SER A 89 4.21 1.31 4.49
C SER A 89 5.49 0.47 4.50
N VAL A 90 6.23 0.44 3.39
CA VAL A 90 7.55 -0.22 3.29
C VAL A 90 8.57 0.45 4.21
N ASP A 91 8.66 1.77 4.18
CA ASP A 91 9.59 2.54 5.02
C ASP A 91 9.26 2.38 6.50
N TYR A 92 7.97 2.44 6.84
CA TYR A 92 7.51 2.15 8.18
C TYR A 92 7.91 0.74 8.61
N PHE A 93 7.68 -0.28 7.78
CA PHE A 93 8.06 -1.65 8.07
C PHE A 93 9.56 -1.79 8.29
N ARG A 94 10.39 -1.19 7.43
CA ARG A 94 11.86 -1.27 7.56
C ARG A 94 12.35 -0.73 8.90
N LYS A 95 11.72 0.33 9.41
CA LYS A 95 12.03 0.94 10.71
C LYS A 95 11.46 0.17 11.90
N HIS A 96 10.23 -0.32 11.81
CA HIS A 96 9.49 -0.86 12.98
C HIS A 96 9.30 -2.38 12.97
N LYS A 97 9.69 -3.05 11.88
CA LYS A 97 9.54 -4.50 11.62
C LYS A 97 8.10 -5.02 11.71
N LYS A 98 7.15 -4.13 11.44
CA LYS A 98 5.71 -4.41 11.39
C LYS A 98 5.06 -3.46 10.40
N PHE A 99 4.01 -3.91 9.71
CA PHE A 99 3.21 -3.01 8.87
C PHE A 99 2.45 -2.02 9.76
N PRO A 100 2.34 -0.74 9.34
CA PRO A 100 1.55 0.23 10.07
C PRO A 100 0.06 -0.16 10.01
N ASP A 101 -0.69 0.28 11.01
CA ASP A 101 -2.14 0.22 10.95
C ASP A 101 -2.66 0.87 9.67
N ARG A 102 -3.71 0.33 9.07
CA ARG A 102 -4.30 0.76 7.79
C ARG A 102 -3.45 0.50 6.54
N ALA A 103 -2.28 -0.12 6.67
CA ALA A 103 -1.49 -0.54 5.50
C ALA A 103 -2.31 -1.45 4.58
N VAL A 104 -2.29 -1.17 3.28
CA VAL A 104 -2.91 -2.02 2.26
C VAL A 104 -1.82 -2.76 1.51
N ILE A 105 -2.02 -4.07 1.33
CA ILE A 105 -1.14 -4.97 0.59
C ILE A 105 -1.96 -5.61 -0.51
N ILE A 106 -1.49 -5.51 -1.74
CA ILE A 106 -2.12 -6.13 -2.91
C ILE A 106 -1.22 -7.27 -3.39
N LYS A 107 -1.76 -8.48 -3.49
CA LYS A 107 -1.10 -9.61 -4.15
C LYS A 107 -1.83 -9.90 -5.45
N GLU A 108 -1.20 -9.57 -6.56
CA GLU A 108 -1.67 -9.87 -7.91
C GLU A 108 -1.31 -11.29 -8.32
N LEU A 109 -2.28 -12.00 -8.90
CA LEU A 109 -2.12 -13.33 -9.49
C LEU A 109 -2.20 -13.23 -11.01
N ARG A 110 -1.23 -13.82 -11.70
CA ARG A 110 -1.24 -13.97 -13.16
C ARG A 110 -0.95 -15.41 -13.55
N ASN A 111 -1.53 -15.85 -14.66
CA ASN A 111 -1.16 -17.08 -15.33
C ASN A 111 0.29 -16.98 -15.84
N ALA A 112 0.84 -18.09 -16.30
CA ALA A 112 2.18 -18.14 -16.87
C ALA A 112 2.18 -18.79 -18.26
N LYS A 113 3.12 -18.35 -19.09
CA LYS A 113 3.52 -19.05 -20.31
C LYS A 113 4.98 -19.46 -20.18
N THR A 114 5.29 -20.69 -20.60
CA THR A 114 6.65 -21.24 -20.61
C THR A 114 7.07 -21.56 -22.03
N THR A 115 8.30 -21.21 -22.40
CA THR A 115 8.89 -21.55 -23.71
C THR A 115 10.41 -21.68 -23.58
N PRO A 116 11.08 -22.41 -24.49
CA PRO A 116 12.51 -22.25 -24.71
C PRO A 116 12.82 -20.85 -25.27
N LEU A 117 13.73 -20.13 -24.60
CA LEU A 117 14.37 -18.90 -25.06
C LEU A 117 15.89 -19.13 -25.17
N SER A 118 16.63 -18.17 -25.72
CA SER A 118 18.10 -18.24 -25.83
C SER A 118 18.81 -18.38 -24.48
N THR A 119 18.14 -18.03 -23.38
CA THR A 119 18.63 -18.15 -22.00
C THR A 119 18.18 -19.43 -21.29
N GLY A 120 17.47 -20.33 -21.97
CA GLY A 120 16.93 -21.59 -21.42
C GLY A 120 15.41 -21.66 -21.44
N THR A 121 14.84 -22.64 -20.73
CA THR A 121 13.37 -22.72 -20.53
C THR A 121 12.94 -21.63 -19.56
N VAL A 122 12.15 -20.67 -20.04
CA VAL A 122 11.74 -19.49 -19.27
C VAL A 122 10.23 -19.42 -19.18
N SER A 123 9.74 -18.99 -18.01
CA SER A 123 8.34 -18.66 -17.79
C SER A 123 8.18 -17.15 -17.55
N TRP A 124 7.10 -16.55 -18.06
CA TRP A 124 6.72 -15.17 -17.75
C TRP A 124 5.22 -15.07 -17.45
N PRO A 125 4.79 -14.05 -16.67
CA PRO A 125 3.38 -13.83 -16.40
C PRO A 125 2.60 -13.40 -17.64
N THR A 126 1.38 -13.90 -17.79
CA THR A 126 0.47 -13.57 -18.89
C THR A 126 -0.81 -12.94 -18.36
N ASP A 127 -1.95 -13.59 -18.55
CA ASP A 127 -3.27 -13.06 -18.21
C ASP A 127 -3.42 -12.93 -16.71
N LEU A 128 -4.16 -11.91 -16.31
CA LEU A 128 -4.49 -11.67 -14.92
C LEU A 128 -5.54 -12.70 -14.45
N SER A 129 -5.33 -13.27 -13.27
CA SER A 129 -6.28 -14.19 -12.63
C SER A 129 -7.08 -13.50 -11.52
N GLY A 130 -6.47 -12.56 -10.80
CA GLY A 130 -7.14 -11.81 -9.74
C GLY A 130 -6.18 -11.17 -8.74
N TRP A 131 -6.72 -10.70 -7.61
CA TRP A 131 -5.98 -10.03 -6.56
C TRP A 131 -6.46 -10.42 -5.17
N PHE A 132 -5.52 -10.66 -4.27
CA PHE A 132 -5.81 -10.59 -2.84
C PHE A 132 -5.53 -9.17 -2.35
N VAL A 133 -6.49 -8.60 -1.62
CA VAL A 133 -6.35 -7.35 -0.90
C VAL A 133 -6.30 -7.67 0.58
N LEU A 134 -5.19 -7.31 1.23
CA LEU A 134 -5.00 -7.45 2.66
C LEU A 134 -4.88 -6.07 3.29
N VAL A 135 -5.60 -5.82 4.38
CA VAL A 135 -5.61 -4.52 5.06
C VAL A 135 -5.25 -4.67 6.52
N LYS A 136 -4.18 -4.00 6.99
CA LYS A 136 -3.76 -4.09 8.39
C LYS A 136 -4.77 -3.38 9.29
N ASP A 137 -5.24 -4.09 10.32
CA ASP A 137 -6.13 -3.54 11.34
C ASP A 137 -5.68 -3.92 12.75
N THR A 138 -4.83 -3.09 13.32
CA THR A 138 -4.37 -3.22 14.71
C THR A 138 -5.43 -2.79 15.72
N LYS A 139 -6.49 -2.09 15.27
CA LYS A 139 -7.53 -1.52 16.12
C LYS A 139 -8.77 -2.42 16.22
N LYS A 140 -8.85 -3.49 15.43
CA LYS A 140 -9.98 -4.44 15.41
C LYS A 140 -11.31 -3.72 15.16
N ARG A 141 -11.33 -2.85 14.14
CA ARG A 141 -12.44 -1.96 13.79
C ARG A 141 -13.71 -2.70 13.42
N PHE A 142 -13.59 -3.91 12.88
CA PHE A 142 -14.72 -4.64 12.27
C PHE A 142 -14.93 -6.03 12.91
N PRO A 143 -15.20 -6.10 14.23
CA PRO A 143 -15.22 -7.37 14.96
C PRO A 143 -16.33 -8.34 14.54
N GLN A 144 -17.42 -7.83 13.95
CA GLN A 144 -18.55 -8.63 13.46
C GLN A 144 -18.46 -8.97 11.97
N ASN A 145 -17.45 -8.44 11.26
CA ASN A 145 -17.30 -8.67 9.84
C ASN A 145 -16.43 -9.91 9.59
N ARG A 146 -16.98 -10.88 8.86
CA ARG A 146 -16.34 -12.18 8.58
C ARG A 146 -15.14 -12.11 7.66
N LEU A 147 -14.85 -10.94 7.09
CA LEU A 147 -13.62 -10.69 6.33
C LEU A 147 -12.47 -10.17 7.19
N TRP A 148 -12.69 -9.95 8.49
CA TRP A 148 -11.73 -9.31 9.38
C TRP A 148 -11.37 -10.19 10.57
N GLY A 149 -10.08 -10.23 10.87
CA GLY A 149 -9.55 -10.95 12.01
C GLY A 149 -8.05 -11.14 11.92
N ASN A 150 -7.46 -11.61 13.02
CA ASN A 150 -6.01 -11.83 13.09
C ASN A 150 -5.17 -10.55 12.83
N GLY A 151 -5.77 -9.37 13.00
CA GLY A 151 -5.15 -8.07 12.75
C GLY A 151 -5.16 -7.65 11.27
N TRP A 152 -5.97 -8.29 10.44
CA TRP A 152 -6.05 -8.07 8.99
C TRP A 152 -7.49 -8.16 8.47
N GLY A 153 -7.79 -7.41 7.43
CA GLY A 153 -8.91 -7.63 6.51
C GLY A 153 -8.44 -8.48 5.32
N TRP A 154 -9.30 -9.37 4.82
CA TRP A 154 -8.97 -10.37 3.81
C TRP A 154 -10.03 -10.38 2.71
N ALA A 155 -9.62 -10.11 1.47
CA ALA A 155 -10.51 -10.16 0.33
C ALA A 155 -9.79 -10.68 -0.92
N PHE A 156 -10.54 -11.37 -1.78
CA PHE A 156 -10.08 -11.81 -3.09
C PHE A 156 -11.05 -11.37 -4.17
N PHE A 157 -10.50 -10.74 -5.20
CA PHE A 157 -11.20 -10.26 -6.39
C PHE A 157 -10.71 -11.04 -7.59
N THR A 158 -11.64 -11.52 -8.40
CA THR A 158 -11.31 -12.18 -9.67
C THR A 158 -11.05 -11.12 -10.74
N ALA A 159 -10.29 -11.48 -11.77
CA ALA A 159 -9.96 -10.56 -12.86
C ALA A 159 -11.20 -10.04 -13.63
N ASP A 160 -12.29 -10.81 -13.64
CA ASP A 160 -13.56 -10.50 -14.29
C ASP A 160 -14.52 -9.68 -13.40
N ASN A 161 -14.26 -9.56 -12.09
CA ASN A 161 -15.07 -8.75 -11.18
C ASN A 161 -14.21 -8.07 -10.10
N THR A 162 -13.85 -6.81 -10.34
CA THR A 162 -13.10 -5.97 -9.39
C THR A 162 -13.98 -5.30 -8.34
N ASN A 163 -15.30 -5.27 -8.53
CA ASN A 163 -16.23 -4.50 -7.68
C ASN A 163 -16.70 -5.28 -6.46
N THR A 164 -16.61 -6.60 -6.46
CA THR A 164 -17.12 -7.43 -5.38
C THR A 164 -16.17 -8.59 -5.09
N THR A 165 -15.73 -8.69 -3.84
CA THR A 165 -14.94 -9.82 -3.37
C THR A 165 -15.78 -11.10 -3.35
N ILE A 166 -15.20 -12.21 -3.79
CA ILE A 166 -15.84 -13.52 -3.66
C ILE A 166 -15.63 -14.13 -2.27
N THR A 167 -14.69 -13.62 -1.48
CA THR A 167 -14.45 -14.05 -0.09
C THR A 167 -15.68 -13.81 0.76
N LYS A 168 -16.09 -14.83 1.51
CA LYS A 168 -17.21 -14.81 2.47
C LYS A 168 -16.75 -14.97 3.91
N ASP A 169 -15.66 -15.69 4.14
CA ASP A 169 -15.10 -15.90 5.48
C ASP A 169 -13.60 -16.18 5.41
N TYR A 170 -12.80 -15.25 5.96
CA TYR A 170 -11.35 -15.41 5.96
C TYR A 170 -10.88 -16.66 6.71
N LYS A 171 -11.63 -17.14 7.70
CA LYS A 171 -11.26 -18.33 8.48
C LYS A 171 -11.37 -19.60 7.65
N ALA A 172 -12.34 -19.66 6.74
CA ALA A 172 -12.52 -20.81 5.86
C ALA A 172 -11.60 -20.72 4.63
N GLU A 173 -11.42 -19.52 4.08
CA GLU A 173 -10.88 -19.35 2.74
C GLU A 173 -9.42 -18.85 2.70
N CYS A 174 -8.96 -18.17 3.76
CA CYS A 174 -7.65 -17.50 3.75
C CYS A 174 -6.69 -18.09 4.80
N ILE A 175 -7.14 -18.24 6.05
CA ILE A 175 -6.23 -18.42 7.17
C ILE A 175 -5.44 -19.73 7.10
N GLY A 176 -6.03 -20.80 6.55
CA GLY A 176 -5.37 -22.10 6.42
C GLY A 176 -4.02 -22.00 5.69
N CYS A 177 -3.99 -21.25 4.58
CA CYS A 177 -2.78 -21.00 3.79
C CYS A 177 -1.79 -20.05 4.47
N HIS A 178 -2.22 -19.30 5.49
CA HIS A 178 -1.42 -18.30 6.20
C HIS A 178 -0.91 -18.77 7.57
N ILE A 179 -1.39 -19.91 8.09
CA ILE A 179 -0.89 -20.52 9.34
C ILE A 179 0.64 -20.67 9.37
N PRO A 180 1.31 -21.15 8.29
CA PRO A 180 2.78 -21.27 8.31
C PRO A 180 3.51 -19.94 8.50
N ALA A 181 2.87 -18.83 8.15
CA ALA A 181 3.39 -17.47 8.28
C ALA A 181 2.90 -16.75 9.55
N LYS A 182 2.21 -17.43 10.47
CA LYS A 182 1.62 -16.82 11.68
C LYS A 182 2.62 -16.01 12.50
N LYS A 183 3.86 -16.52 12.66
CA LYS A 183 4.92 -15.83 13.42
C LYS A 183 5.41 -14.55 12.74
N ASP A 184 5.18 -14.44 11.44
CA ASP A 184 5.60 -13.33 10.58
C ASP A 184 4.38 -12.42 10.29
N ASP A 185 3.51 -12.26 11.28
CA ASP A 185 2.27 -11.48 11.21
C ASP A 185 1.34 -11.92 10.06
N TRP A 186 1.29 -13.24 9.86
CA TRP A 186 0.49 -13.91 8.82
C TRP A 186 0.95 -13.65 7.39
N LEU A 187 2.12 -13.05 7.17
CA LEU A 187 2.66 -12.78 5.84
C LEU A 187 3.97 -13.52 5.60
N TYR A 188 4.20 -13.99 4.38
CA TYR A 188 5.43 -14.67 4.01
C TYR A 188 6.58 -13.67 3.79
N LEU A 189 6.99 -12.95 4.85
CA LEU A 189 7.99 -11.87 4.80
C LEU A 189 9.32 -12.30 4.16
N ARG A 190 9.65 -13.60 4.21
CA ARG A 190 10.81 -14.18 3.51
C ARG A 190 10.78 -13.96 1.99
N ALA A 191 9.58 -13.86 1.41
CA ALA A 191 9.34 -13.58 0.00
C ALA A 191 9.29 -12.08 -0.32
N TYR A 192 9.53 -11.20 0.66
CA TYR A 192 9.57 -9.74 0.49
C TYR A 192 11.00 -9.20 0.69
N PRO A 193 11.92 -9.42 -0.26
CA PRO A 193 13.31 -9.01 -0.12
C PRO A 193 13.48 -7.50 0.12
N VAL A 194 12.57 -6.67 -0.41
CA VAL A 194 12.64 -5.20 -0.24
C VAL A 194 12.55 -4.78 1.23
N LEU A 195 11.89 -5.56 2.10
CA LEU A 195 11.73 -5.23 3.52
C LEU A 195 13.01 -5.45 4.35
N LYS A 196 14.00 -6.17 3.77
CA LYS A 196 15.29 -6.45 4.43
C LYS A 196 16.32 -5.35 4.20
N SER A 197 16.25 -4.61 3.09
CA SER A 197 17.21 -3.57 2.75
C SER A 197 16.94 -2.24 3.49
N LYS A 198 18.02 -1.50 3.74
CA LYS A 198 18.01 -0.07 4.06
C LYS A 198 18.32 0.71 2.79
#